data_AF-A0A2M7WLB9-F1
#
_entry.id   AF-A0A2M7WLB9-F1
#
_cell.length_a   1.000
_cell.length_b   1.000
_cell.length_c   1.000
_cell.angle_alpha   90.00
_cell.angle_beta   90.00
_cell.angle_gamma   90.00
#
_symmetry.space_group_name_H-M   'P 1'
#
loop_
_entity.id
_entity.type
_entity.pdbx_description
1 polymer ?
#
loop_
_entity_poly.entity_id
_entity_poly.type
_entity_poly.pdbx_seq_one_letter_code
_entity_poly.pdbx_strand_id
1 'polypeptide(L)'
;MNMSRLKLILGLIGAISIWIGNQSAFSDTCLQCHLELDSSPNSPAVLINNDIHYQRGLSCADCHGGDPTVGYKEGDPTLAMDPGKGFRGVPSYDQIPEFCGQCHSDVEYMRKIEPKQRVDQLQLYWTSIHGKNLKLGDNKVAQCVSCHGVHNILPASDTRSPVNQHNVPKTCAKCHSQANYMASYKIPTDQYDKYAQSVHGKLLLERGDKSAPACNSCHGNHGAAPPGLASISAACGECHGLNRDLFNKSPHKKPWEEMGLPECVQCHGQHLVLSPNDEQIGTGKDSYCIQCHSEGEAGYRAAAQIKSSIDSLKMKITRAAEALEQAEKLGVDIDDARFELGEASNGLTEARNKVHSFTPAIVAEVTSASLAKIENVQTVGENRLKGLWHRQLGLLFSSIIILLLASLLFVKMRTLDKKRKNKTQN
;
A
#
# COMPACT_ATOMS: atom_id res chain seq x y z
N MET A 1 45.50 -51.75 -11.49
CA MET A 1 45.02 -50.38 -11.83
C MET A 1 44.57 -49.70 -10.55
N ASN A 2 45.09 -48.57 -10.10
CA ASN A 2 46.29 -47.84 -10.47
C ASN A 2 46.56 -46.85 -9.32
N MET A 3 47.81 -46.74 -8.87
CA MET A 3 48.29 -45.83 -7.81
C MET A 3 48.27 -44.34 -8.23
N SER A 4 47.25 -43.93 -9.00
CA SER A 4 47.22 -42.64 -9.70
C SER A 4 46.07 -41.72 -9.27
N ARG A 5 45.43 -41.97 -8.11
CA ARG A 5 44.39 -41.07 -7.57
C ARG A 5 44.72 -40.41 -6.23
N LEU A 6 45.87 -40.71 -5.63
CA LEU A 6 46.27 -40.16 -4.32
C LEU A 6 47.27 -39.00 -4.38
N LYS A 7 47.73 -38.59 -5.58
CA LYS A 7 48.72 -37.52 -5.76
C LYS A 7 48.19 -36.21 -6.36
N LEU A 8 46.87 -36.08 -6.58
CA LEU A 8 46.27 -34.81 -7.04
C LEU A 8 45.62 -33.98 -5.92
N ILE A 9 45.69 -34.42 -4.66
CA ILE A 9 45.09 -33.71 -3.50
C ILE A 9 46.14 -32.90 -2.70
N LEU A 10 47.43 -32.98 -3.06
CA LEU A 10 48.54 -32.36 -2.29
C LEU A 10 49.26 -31.21 -3.03
N GLY A 11 48.72 -30.72 -4.15
CA GLY A 11 49.34 -29.68 -4.99
C GLY A 11 48.60 -28.34 -5.07
N LEU A 12 47.60 -28.10 -4.23
CA LEU A 12 46.74 -26.90 -4.28
C LEU A 12 46.48 -26.30 -2.89
N ILE A 13 47.44 -26.42 -1.96
CA ILE A 13 47.43 -25.77 -0.63
C ILE A 13 48.51 -24.66 -0.59
N GLY A 14 48.66 -23.91 -1.68
CA GLY A 14 49.77 -22.97 -1.82
C GLY A 14 49.45 -21.78 -2.70
N ALA A 15 48.30 -21.14 -2.49
CA ALA A 15 48.03 -19.75 -2.88
C ALA A 15 46.61 -19.35 -2.45
N ILE A 16 46.26 -19.52 -1.17
CA ILE A 16 45.26 -18.61 -0.57
C ILE A 16 46.06 -17.35 -0.25
N SER A 17 46.30 -16.55 -1.29
CA SER A 17 46.63 -15.15 -1.10
C SER A 17 45.43 -14.57 -0.39
N ILE A 18 45.59 -14.39 0.91
CA ILE A 18 44.73 -13.56 1.72
C ILE A 18 44.84 -12.18 1.07
N TRP A 19 43.91 -11.88 0.16
CA TRP A 19 43.54 -10.50 -0.15
C TRP A 19 42.87 -9.99 1.13
N ILE A 20 43.69 -9.72 2.15
CA ILE A 20 43.45 -8.59 3.02
C ILE A 20 43.50 -7.45 2.02
N GLY A 21 42.33 -7.09 1.47
CA GLY A 21 42.17 -5.76 0.97
C GLY A 21 42.68 -4.89 2.11
N ASN A 22 43.82 -4.24 1.89
CA ASN A 22 44.18 -3.08 2.66
C ASN A 22 42.96 -2.17 2.53
N GLN A 23 42.03 -2.29 3.48
CA GLN A 23 41.33 -1.14 3.98
C GLN A 23 42.50 -0.29 4.49
N SER A 24 43.04 0.53 3.61
CA SER A 24 43.63 1.79 4.04
C SER A 24 42.53 2.37 4.91
N ALA A 25 42.67 2.20 6.23
CA ALA A 25 41.94 2.98 7.19
C ALA A 25 42.13 4.40 6.68
N PHE A 26 41.06 5.00 6.14
CA PHE A 26 41.05 6.41 5.83
C PHE A 26 41.61 7.05 7.10
N SER A 27 42.80 7.64 7.01
CA SER A 27 43.39 8.35 8.14
C SER A 27 42.60 9.64 8.27
N ASP A 28 41.33 9.53 8.65
CA ASP A 28 40.42 10.63 8.89
C ASP A 28 40.65 11.08 10.33
N THR A 29 41.57 12.02 10.46
CA THR A 29 41.87 12.63 11.76
C THR A 29 40.73 13.51 12.27
N CYS A 30 39.82 13.94 11.39
CA CYS A 30 38.64 14.72 11.77
C CYS A 30 37.74 13.88 12.67
N LEU A 31 37.39 12.67 12.22
CA LEU A 31 36.53 11.78 13.00
C LEU A 31 37.16 11.40 14.35
N GLN A 32 38.44 11.06 14.36
CA GLN A 32 39.16 10.69 15.59
C GLN A 32 39.13 11.83 16.62
N CYS A 33 39.51 13.04 16.21
CA CYS A 33 39.50 14.21 17.07
C CYS A 33 38.08 14.53 17.57
N HIS A 34 37.10 14.55 16.67
CA HIS A 34 35.73 14.92 17.02
C HIS A 34 35.02 13.89 17.93
N LEU A 35 35.38 12.61 17.87
CA LEU A 35 34.91 11.59 18.81
C LEU A 35 35.47 11.79 20.23
N GLU A 36 36.72 12.25 20.34
CA GLU A 36 37.34 12.56 21.63
C GLU A 36 36.76 13.85 22.25
N LEU A 37 36.40 14.83 21.40
CA LEU A 37 35.79 16.08 21.84
C LEU A 37 34.35 15.93 22.31
N ASP A 38 33.54 15.14 21.59
CA ASP A 38 32.13 14.89 21.94
C ASP A 38 31.69 13.48 21.55
N SER A 39 31.62 12.61 22.57
CA SER A 39 31.15 11.23 22.45
C SER A 39 29.67 11.07 22.77
N SER A 40 28.91 12.17 22.86
CA SER A 40 27.46 12.12 23.01
C SER A 40 26.81 11.29 21.88
N PRO A 41 25.79 10.46 22.16
CA PRO A 41 25.10 9.68 21.13
C PRO A 41 24.52 10.51 19.96
N ASN A 42 24.31 11.81 20.17
CA ASN A 42 23.78 12.74 19.18
C ASN A 42 24.85 13.62 18.54
N SER A 43 26.14 13.43 18.85
CA SER A 43 27.21 14.19 18.22
C SER A 43 27.35 13.78 16.76
N PRO A 44 27.73 14.71 15.84
CA PRO A 44 27.97 14.38 14.44
C PRO A 44 28.94 13.21 14.24
N ALA A 45 29.99 13.15 15.06
CA ALA A 45 31.03 12.13 15.00
C ALA A 45 30.53 10.73 15.38
N VAL A 46 29.53 10.62 16.25
CA VAL A 46 28.90 9.33 16.58
C VAL A 46 27.86 8.95 15.53
N LEU A 47 27.04 9.92 15.11
CA LEU A 47 25.95 9.71 14.17
C LEU A 47 26.42 9.25 12.79
N ILE A 48 27.57 9.75 12.32
CA ILE A 48 28.10 9.53 10.96
C ILE A 48 28.30 8.05 10.61
N ASN A 49 28.50 7.18 11.62
CA ASN A 49 28.61 5.74 11.41
C ASN A 49 27.37 5.11 10.76
N ASN A 50 26.21 5.72 10.95
CA ASN A 50 24.95 5.26 10.33
C ASN A 50 24.71 5.92 8.96
N ASP A 51 25.47 6.94 8.59
CA ASP A 51 25.28 7.72 7.37
C ASP A 51 25.63 6.90 6.12
N ILE A 52 24.75 6.93 5.12
CA ILE A 52 24.93 6.19 3.88
C ILE A 52 26.14 6.69 3.08
N HIS A 53 26.48 7.98 3.16
CA HIS A 53 27.65 8.54 2.49
C HIS A 53 28.92 7.99 3.11
N TYR A 54 28.98 7.95 4.45
CA TYR A 54 30.12 7.38 5.18
C TYR A 54 30.31 5.89 4.89
N GLN A 55 29.22 5.12 4.90
CA GLN A 55 29.23 3.70 4.54
C GLN A 55 29.64 3.45 3.08
N ARG A 56 29.50 4.46 2.21
CA ARG A 56 29.95 4.41 0.81
C ARG A 56 31.34 5.01 0.60
N GLY A 57 32.06 5.32 1.68
CA GLY A 57 33.46 5.73 1.66
C GLY A 57 33.70 7.24 1.60
N LEU A 58 32.67 8.07 1.84
CA LEU A 58 32.87 9.51 1.99
C LEU A 58 33.26 9.85 3.43
N SER A 59 34.28 10.68 3.58
CA SER A 59 34.82 11.17 4.83
C SER A 59 34.20 12.50 5.27
N CYS A 60 34.58 13.00 6.45
CA CYS A 60 34.19 14.34 6.90
C CYS A 60 34.63 15.43 5.91
N ALA A 61 35.82 15.28 5.32
CA ALA A 61 36.42 16.24 4.40
C ALA A 61 35.72 16.28 3.03
N ASP A 62 35.08 15.18 2.60
CA ASP A 62 34.31 15.19 1.35
C ASP A 62 33.11 16.14 1.42
N CYS A 63 32.54 16.32 2.62
CA CYS A 63 31.45 17.27 2.86
C CYS A 63 31.94 18.64 3.34
N HIS A 64 32.80 18.68 4.36
CA HIS A 64 33.22 19.91 5.02
C HIS A 64 34.53 20.50 4.49
N GLY A 65 35.20 19.81 3.55
CA GLY A 65 36.49 20.21 3.01
C GLY A 65 37.65 20.04 4.00
N GLY A 66 38.80 20.60 3.64
CA GLY A 66 40.00 20.54 4.46
C GLY A 66 40.87 19.32 4.16
N ASP A 67 41.86 19.10 5.02
CA ASP A 67 42.83 18.01 4.87
C ASP A 67 42.73 17.05 6.06
N PRO A 68 42.09 15.88 5.88
CA PRO A 68 41.82 14.96 6.97
C PRO A 68 43.09 14.24 7.44
N THR A 69 44.25 14.46 6.81
CA THR A 69 45.49 13.74 7.13
C THR A 69 46.39 14.44 8.15
N VAL A 70 46.07 15.70 8.50
CA VAL A 70 46.87 16.55 9.40
C VAL A 70 46.03 17.10 10.55
N GLY A 71 46.69 17.72 11.53
CA GLY A 71 46.09 18.50 12.61
C GLY A 71 45.95 17.73 13.90
N TYR A 72 45.46 16.49 13.88
CA TYR A 72 45.33 15.68 15.10
C TYR A 72 46.69 15.27 15.69
N LYS A 73 47.62 14.77 14.87
CA LYS A 73 48.95 14.34 15.35
C LYS A 73 49.80 15.53 15.80
N GLU A 74 49.60 16.66 15.14
CA GLU A 74 50.26 17.93 15.39
C GLU A 74 49.66 18.67 16.59
N GLY A 75 48.49 18.25 17.08
CA GLY A 75 47.77 18.93 18.17
C GLY A 75 47.19 20.29 17.76
N ASP A 76 47.07 20.56 16.47
CA ASP A 76 46.58 21.81 15.90
C ASP A 76 45.49 21.55 14.84
N PRO A 77 44.21 21.58 15.22
CA PRO A 77 43.13 21.29 14.29
C PRO A 77 42.97 22.35 13.19
N THR A 78 43.60 23.52 13.32
CA THR A 78 43.55 24.57 12.27
C THR A 78 44.27 24.13 10.99
N LEU A 79 45.23 23.20 11.09
CA LEU A 79 45.92 22.62 9.93
C LEU A 79 44.99 21.74 9.06
N ALA A 80 44.03 21.07 9.69
CA ALA A 80 43.00 20.28 9.02
C ALA A 80 41.90 21.17 8.43
N MET A 81 41.56 22.23 9.16
CA MET A 81 40.49 23.18 8.85
C MET A 81 40.96 24.42 8.08
N ASP A 82 42.11 24.35 7.41
CA ASP A 82 42.67 25.46 6.65
C ASP A 82 41.81 25.78 5.42
N PRO A 83 41.26 27.01 5.28
CA PRO A 83 40.53 27.43 4.08
C PRO A 83 41.37 27.31 2.80
N GLY A 84 42.70 27.48 2.89
CA GLY A 84 43.63 27.29 1.78
C GLY A 84 43.69 25.85 1.25
N LYS A 85 43.27 24.87 2.07
CA LYS A 85 43.10 23.46 1.70
C LYS A 85 41.66 23.11 1.36
N GLY A 86 40.82 24.11 1.11
CA GLY A 86 39.43 23.92 0.70
C GLY A 86 38.47 23.60 1.85
N PHE A 87 38.84 23.88 3.10
CA PHE A 87 37.90 23.79 4.22
C PHE A 87 36.77 24.81 4.04
N ARG A 88 35.54 24.30 4.03
CA ARG A 88 34.31 25.08 3.79
C ARG A 88 33.42 25.19 5.02
N GLY A 89 33.63 24.34 6.02
CA GLY A 89 32.81 24.31 7.23
C GLY A 89 31.37 23.87 6.94
N VAL A 90 30.41 24.40 7.68
CA VAL A 90 28.98 24.09 7.52
C VAL A 90 28.37 24.99 6.44
N PRO A 91 27.82 24.45 5.34
CA PRO A 91 27.16 25.25 4.31
C PRO A 91 26.00 26.07 4.89
N SER A 92 25.77 27.28 4.37
CA SER A 92 24.60 28.07 4.76
C SER A 92 23.30 27.40 4.29
N TYR A 93 22.17 27.74 4.93
CA TYR A 93 20.90 27.07 4.71
C TYR A 93 20.46 27.03 3.23
N ASP A 94 20.66 28.14 2.52
CA ASP A 94 20.36 28.36 1.11
C ASP A 94 21.35 27.69 0.15
N GLN A 95 22.57 27.39 0.61
CA GLN A 95 23.60 26.72 -0.18
C GLN A 95 23.47 25.20 -0.19
N ILE A 96 22.75 24.63 0.78
CA ILE A 96 22.66 23.16 0.93
C ILE A 96 22.09 22.45 -0.31
N PRO A 97 21.05 22.96 -1.01
CA PRO A 97 20.59 22.32 -2.25
C PRO A 97 21.71 22.16 -3.28
N GLU A 98 22.51 23.20 -3.50
CA GLU A 98 23.55 23.17 -4.53
C GLU A 98 24.72 22.32 -4.08
N PHE A 99 25.03 22.35 -2.78
CA PHE A 99 26.02 21.46 -2.17
C PHE A 99 25.66 19.98 -2.40
N CYS A 100 24.43 19.56 -2.10
CA CYS A 100 23.99 18.19 -2.36
C CYS A 100 23.99 17.88 -3.87
N GLY A 101 23.63 18.86 -4.70
CA GLY A 101 23.63 18.76 -6.17
C GLY A 101 25.00 18.53 -6.80
N GLN A 102 26.10 18.91 -6.13
CA GLN A 102 27.46 18.66 -6.63
C GLN A 102 27.70 17.18 -6.96
N CYS A 103 27.05 16.28 -6.22
CA CYS A 103 27.08 14.84 -6.47
C CYS A 103 25.73 14.33 -6.99
N HIS A 104 24.61 14.67 -6.33
CA HIS A 104 23.28 14.14 -6.65
C HIS A 104 22.64 14.78 -7.89
N SER A 105 23.37 15.61 -8.63
CA SER A 105 23.00 16.08 -9.97
C SER A 105 24.05 15.77 -11.04
N ASP A 106 25.08 15.00 -10.68
CA ASP A 106 26.11 14.51 -11.60
C ASP A 106 25.84 13.03 -11.96
N VAL A 107 25.40 12.80 -13.19
CA VAL A 107 25.15 11.46 -13.75
C VAL A 107 26.43 10.59 -13.70
N GLU A 108 27.57 11.15 -14.09
CA GLU A 108 28.81 10.39 -14.24
C GLU A 108 29.39 10.00 -12.88
N TYR A 109 29.22 10.86 -11.87
CA TYR A 109 29.54 10.53 -10.49
C TYR A 109 28.59 9.46 -9.93
N MET A 110 27.27 9.70 -9.98
CA MET A 110 26.30 8.79 -9.36
C MET A 110 26.25 7.41 -10.02
N ARG A 111 26.53 7.32 -11.32
CA ARG A 111 26.66 6.01 -12.01
C ARG A 111 27.79 5.14 -11.44
N LYS A 112 28.81 5.72 -10.81
CA LYS A 112 29.89 4.96 -10.17
C LYS A 112 29.51 4.47 -8.76
N ILE A 113 28.69 5.24 -8.05
CA ILE A 113 28.36 5.00 -6.64
C ILE A 113 27.04 4.25 -6.46
N GLU A 114 25.97 4.71 -7.10
CA GLU A 114 24.63 4.12 -7.05
C GLU A 114 23.89 4.37 -8.38
N PRO A 115 24.09 3.51 -9.40
CA PRO A 115 23.54 3.73 -10.74
C PRO A 115 22.01 3.80 -10.80
N LYS A 116 21.30 3.28 -9.79
CA LYS A 116 19.83 3.31 -9.73
C LYS A 116 19.29 4.63 -9.19
N GLN A 117 20.14 5.43 -8.55
CA GLN A 117 19.73 6.72 -8.03
C GLN A 117 19.53 7.68 -9.21
N ARG A 118 18.37 8.35 -9.27
CA ARG A 118 18.18 9.44 -10.23
C ARG A 118 19.13 10.60 -9.90
N VAL A 119 19.31 11.52 -10.83
CA VAL A 119 20.12 12.74 -10.61
C VAL A 119 19.36 14.03 -10.91
N ASP A 120 18.05 13.93 -11.09
CA ASP A 120 17.16 15.05 -11.40
C ASP A 120 16.59 15.73 -10.14
N GLN A 121 16.99 15.30 -8.94
CA GLN A 121 16.38 15.73 -7.67
C GLN A 121 16.53 17.22 -7.45
N LEU A 122 17.69 17.79 -7.75
CA LEU A 122 17.91 19.23 -7.55
C LEU A 122 17.06 20.04 -8.52
N GLN A 123 17.01 19.64 -9.79
CA GLN A 123 16.17 20.28 -10.79
C GLN A 123 14.71 20.25 -10.36
N LEU A 124 14.22 19.09 -9.90
CA LEU A 124 12.86 18.95 -9.37
C LEU A 124 12.63 19.83 -8.15
N TYR A 125 13.58 19.89 -7.21
CA TYR A 125 13.49 20.74 -6.02
C TYR A 125 13.25 22.20 -6.37
N TRP A 126 13.95 22.71 -7.38
CA TRP A 126 13.76 24.10 -7.82
C TRP A 126 12.40 24.38 -8.47
N THR A 127 11.64 23.34 -8.87
CA THR A 127 10.25 23.50 -9.31
C THR A 127 9.24 23.57 -8.16
N SER A 128 9.65 23.11 -6.97
CA SER A 128 8.81 23.06 -5.77
C SER A 128 8.49 24.45 -5.21
N ILE A 129 7.41 24.54 -4.41
CA ILE A 129 7.12 25.79 -3.70
C ILE A 129 8.18 26.11 -2.65
N HIS A 130 8.78 25.07 -2.04
CA HIS A 130 9.89 25.24 -1.12
C HIS A 130 11.12 25.85 -1.81
N GLY A 131 11.57 25.26 -2.92
CA GLY A 131 12.73 25.77 -3.67
C GLY A 131 12.47 27.16 -4.27
N LYS A 132 11.26 27.44 -4.77
CA LYS A 132 10.89 28.77 -5.25
C LYS A 132 10.99 29.84 -4.16
N ASN A 133 10.49 29.57 -2.97
CA ASN A 133 10.57 30.50 -1.85
C ASN A 133 11.99 30.62 -1.27
N LEU A 134 12.77 29.54 -1.28
CA LEU A 134 14.18 29.60 -0.87
C LEU A 134 14.98 30.54 -1.78
N LYS A 135 14.73 30.52 -3.09
CA LYS A 135 15.33 31.49 -4.04
C LYS A 135 14.93 32.94 -3.76
N LEU A 136 13.81 33.17 -3.09
CA LEU A 136 13.37 34.49 -2.64
C LEU A 136 13.95 34.87 -1.26
N GLY A 137 14.82 34.05 -0.68
CA GLY A 137 15.47 34.28 0.61
C GLY A 137 14.68 33.78 1.82
N ASP A 138 13.61 33.00 1.62
CA ASP A 138 12.83 32.44 2.73
C ASP A 138 13.50 31.18 3.29
N ASN A 139 14.38 31.36 4.29
CA ASN A 139 15.08 30.27 4.97
C ASN A 139 14.19 29.44 5.91
N LYS A 140 12.88 29.73 6.03
CA LYS A 140 11.94 28.87 6.79
C LYS A 140 11.38 27.73 5.93
N VAL A 141 11.55 27.73 4.61
CA VAL A 141 11.05 26.63 3.79
C VAL A 141 11.96 25.40 3.87
N ALA A 142 11.41 24.22 3.61
CA ALA A 142 12.18 22.99 3.63
C ALA A 142 13.24 22.95 2.50
N GLN A 143 14.39 22.37 2.80
CA GLN A 143 15.44 22.08 1.84
C GLN A 143 15.97 20.66 2.07
N CYS A 144 17.03 20.23 1.40
CA CYS A 144 17.42 18.81 1.32
C CYS A 144 17.52 18.14 2.70
N VAL A 145 18.22 18.78 3.63
CA VAL A 145 18.46 18.22 4.97
C VAL A 145 17.26 18.34 5.90
N SER A 146 16.25 19.16 5.58
CA SER A 146 15.00 19.25 6.36
C SER A 146 14.24 17.92 6.34
N CYS A 147 14.37 17.16 5.25
CA CYS A 147 13.77 15.84 5.09
C CYS A 147 14.79 14.72 5.33
N HIS A 148 16.01 14.84 4.82
CA HIS A 148 17.01 13.76 4.88
C HIS A 148 17.83 13.72 6.18
N GLY A 149 17.86 14.81 6.95
CA GLY A 149 18.74 14.97 8.11
C GLY A 149 20.17 15.36 7.73
N VAL A 150 21.04 15.35 8.73
CA VAL A 150 22.49 15.60 8.62
C VAL A 150 23.23 14.58 9.45
N HIS A 151 24.44 14.20 9.02
CA HIS A 151 25.36 13.28 9.72
C HIS A 151 24.78 11.91 10.08
N ASN A 152 23.59 11.58 9.60
CA ASN A 152 22.90 10.30 9.75
C ASN A 152 21.89 10.18 8.60
N ILE A 153 22.34 10.51 7.39
CA ILE A 153 21.50 10.46 6.19
C ILE A 153 21.30 8.99 5.84
N LEU A 154 20.06 8.54 5.92
CA LEU A 154 19.69 7.15 5.69
C LEU A 154 18.99 6.97 4.33
N PRO A 155 19.21 5.82 3.64
CA PRO A 155 18.50 5.55 2.40
C PRO A 155 16.99 5.43 2.66
N ALA A 156 16.17 5.81 1.67
CA ALA A 156 14.70 5.79 1.81
C ALA A 156 14.11 4.38 2.07
N SER A 157 14.87 3.33 1.78
CA SER A 157 14.49 1.94 2.10
C SER A 157 14.63 1.60 3.59
N ASP A 158 15.49 2.31 4.33
CA ASP A 158 15.69 2.10 5.77
C ASP A 158 14.47 2.62 6.55
N THR A 159 13.91 1.79 7.43
CA THR A 159 12.74 2.11 8.25
C THR A 159 12.99 3.24 9.26
N ARG A 160 14.24 3.53 9.59
CA ARG A 160 14.64 4.65 10.46
C ARG A 160 14.75 5.97 9.68
N SER A 161 14.83 5.92 8.35
CA SER A 161 14.97 7.10 7.52
C SER A 161 13.72 7.99 7.61
N PRO A 162 13.85 9.32 7.82
CA PRO A 162 12.68 10.19 7.81
C PRO A 162 11.98 10.25 6.44
N VAL A 163 12.69 9.90 5.36
CA VAL A 163 12.15 9.82 4.00
C VAL A 163 11.69 8.41 3.61
N ASN A 164 11.67 7.47 4.57
CA ASN A 164 10.98 6.21 4.36
C ASN A 164 9.48 6.46 4.16
N GLN A 165 8.83 5.74 3.24
CA GLN A 165 7.42 5.93 2.91
C GLN A 165 6.51 5.99 4.14
N HIS A 166 6.73 5.12 5.14
CA HIS A 166 5.94 5.11 6.37
C HIS A 166 6.17 6.35 7.26
N ASN A 167 7.36 6.95 7.19
CA ASN A 167 7.76 8.10 8.01
C ASN A 167 7.47 9.44 7.32
N VAL A 168 7.36 9.47 5.99
CA VAL A 168 7.13 10.70 5.22
C VAL A 168 5.96 11.54 5.77
N PRO A 169 4.77 10.98 6.10
CA PRO A 169 3.69 11.78 6.67
C PRO A 169 4.11 12.53 7.95
N LYS A 170 4.86 11.87 8.84
CA LYS A 170 5.40 12.48 10.07
C LYS A 170 6.47 13.51 9.75
N THR A 171 7.31 13.28 8.75
CA THR A 171 8.33 14.23 8.29
C THR A 171 7.71 15.53 7.79
N CYS A 172 6.64 15.44 6.99
CA CYS A 172 5.89 16.62 6.54
C CYS A 172 5.22 17.33 7.74
N ALA A 173 4.61 16.57 8.65
CA ALA A 173 3.92 17.09 9.83
C ALA A 173 4.82 17.91 10.76
N LYS A 174 6.14 17.66 10.76
CA LYS A 174 7.11 18.47 11.53
C LYS A 174 6.95 19.95 11.29
N CYS A 175 6.63 20.39 10.06
CA CYS A 175 6.34 21.80 9.77
C CYS A 175 4.86 22.02 9.48
N HIS A 176 4.24 21.15 8.68
CA HIS A 176 2.87 21.34 8.20
C HIS A 176 1.79 21.12 9.25
N SER A 177 2.10 20.60 10.44
CA SER A 177 1.17 20.53 11.57
C SER A 177 1.44 21.61 12.63
N GLN A 178 2.40 22.51 12.40
CA GLN A 178 2.70 23.60 13.32
C GLN A 178 2.00 24.90 12.92
N ALA A 179 0.88 25.22 13.58
CA ALA A 179 0.09 26.42 13.29
C ALA A 179 0.92 27.72 13.32
N ASN A 180 1.75 27.91 14.34
CA ASN A 180 2.60 29.11 14.47
C ASN A 180 3.66 29.19 13.35
N TYR A 181 4.24 28.05 12.98
CA TYR A 181 5.23 28.00 11.91
C TYR A 181 4.61 28.34 10.54
N MET A 182 3.40 27.79 10.29
CA MET A 182 2.69 27.91 9.03
C MET A 182 1.83 29.18 8.89
N ALA A 183 1.65 29.97 9.95
CA ALA A 183 0.77 31.14 9.97
C ALA A 183 1.07 32.14 8.84
N SER A 184 2.34 32.39 8.54
CA SER A 184 2.76 33.31 7.47
C SER A 184 2.42 32.80 6.06
N TYR A 185 2.28 31.49 5.89
CA TYR A 185 2.02 30.84 4.60
C TYR A 185 0.52 30.66 4.32
N LYS A 186 -0.34 30.90 5.32
CA LYS A 186 -1.81 30.81 5.20
C LYS A 186 -2.31 29.47 4.65
N ILE A 187 -1.63 28.38 5.01
CA ILE A 187 -2.09 27.02 4.69
C ILE A 187 -2.73 26.38 5.93
N PRO A 188 -3.71 25.46 5.77
CA PRO A 188 -4.21 24.68 6.89
C PRO A 188 -3.10 23.81 7.49
N THR A 189 -3.29 23.32 8.72
CA THR A 189 -2.31 22.49 9.44
C THR A 189 -2.86 21.15 9.94
N ASP A 190 -4.06 20.80 9.48
CA ASP A 190 -4.79 19.58 9.88
C ASP A 190 -4.66 18.42 8.87
N GLN A 191 -3.79 18.56 7.87
CA GLN A 191 -3.65 17.58 6.77
C GLN A 191 -3.11 16.25 7.27
N TYR A 192 -2.15 16.26 8.21
CA TYR A 192 -1.65 15.03 8.82
C TYR A 192 -2.75 14.29 9.55
N ASP A 193 -3.54 14.99 10.38
CA ASP A 193 -4.62 14.39 11.16
C ASP A 193 -5.72 13.82 10.26
N LYS A 194 -6.07 14.54 9.20
CA LYS A 194 -7.00 14.07 8.17
C LYS A 194 -6.46 12.85 7.43
N TYR A 195 -5.19 12.89 7.01
CA TYR A 195 -4.54 11.78 6.34
C TYR A 195 -4.48 10.55 7.24
N ALA A 196 -4.11 10.68 8.51
CA ALA A 196 -4.04 9.57 9.46
C ALA A 196 -5.40 8.87 9.63
N GLN A 197 -6.50 9.63 9.57
CA GLN A 197 -7.87 9.08 9.64
C GLN A 197 -8.37 8.49 8.31
N SER A 198 -7.73 8.84 7.19
CA SER A 198 -8.09 8.33 5.86
C SER A 198 -7.81 6.84 5.71
N VAL A 199 -8.41 6.21 4.69
CA VAL A 199 -8.14 4.81 4.34
C VAL A 199 -6.66 4.60 3.99
N HIS A 200 -6.03 5.56 3.29
CA HIS A 200 -4.61 5.48 2.97
C HIS A 200 -3.72 5.57 4.22
N GLY A 201 -4.04 6.50 5.13
CA GLY A 201 -3.31 6.65 6.39
C GLY A 201 -3.46 5.44 7.30
N LYS A 202 -4.65 4.86 7.43
CA LYS A 202 -4.85 3.63 8.21
C LYS A 202 -4.06 2.46 7.65
N LEU A 203 -4.06 2.28 6.33
CA LEU A 203 -3.27 1.23 5.67
C LEU A 203 -1.76 1.45 5.87
N LEU A 204 -1.26 2.66 5.62
CA LEU A 204 0.18 2.94 5.71
C LEU A 204 0.69 3.00 7.16
N LEU A 205 0.02 3.76 8.03
CA LEU A 205 0.49 4.11 9.37
C LEU A 205 0.15 3.04 10.41
N GLU A 206 -1.01 2.39 10.31
CA GLU A 206 -1.41 1.37 11.29
C GLU A 206 -1.02 -0.04 10.85
N ARG A 207 -1.21 -0.37 9.56
CA ARG A 207 -0.90 -1.72 9.03
C ARG A 207 0.46 -1.85 8.40
N GLY A 208 1.19 -0.75 8.19
CA GLY A 208 2.49 -0.77 7.50
C GLY A 208 2.39 -1.16 6.02
N ASP A 209 1.21 -1.07 5.42
CA ASP A 209 0.97 -1.46 4.04
C ASP A 209 1.54 -0.41 3.08
N LYS A 210 2.67 -0.75 2.46
CA LYS A 210 3.37 0.12 1.51
C LYS A 210 2.68 0.23 0.14
N SER A 211 1.58 -0.50 -0.10
CA SER A 211 0.73 -0.24 -1.27
C SER A 211 -0.08 1.05 -1.11
N ALA A 212 -0.26 1.54 0.12
CA ALA A 212 -0.93 2.80 0.39
C ALA A 212 0.00 4.01 0.16
N PRO A 213 -0.50 5.08 -0.50
CA PRO A 213 0.29 6.26 -0.82
C PRO A 213 0.62 7.08 0.44
N ALA A 214 1.80 7.69 0.47
CA ALA A 214 2.19 8.69 1.45
C ALA A 214 2.00 10.12 0.89
N CYS A 215 2.31 11.17 1.67
CA CYS A 215 2.10 12.55 1.24
C CYS A 215 2.84 12.88 -0.08
N ASN A 216 4.08 12.42 -0.22
CA ASN A 216 4.90 12.60 -1.41
C ASN A 216 4.43 11.78 -2.63
N SER A 217 3.55 10.78 -2.45
CA SER A 217 2.96 10.05 -3.58
C SER A 217 2.02 10.94 -4.41
N CYS A 218 1.33 11.90 -3.78
CA CYS A 218 0.46 12.85 -4.48
C CYS A 218 1.12 14.21 -4.71
N HIS A 219 1.98 14.65 -3.78
CA HIS A 219 2.68 15.95 -3.87
C HIS A 219 4.04 15.88 -4.57
N GLY A 220 4.54 14.67 -4.86
CA GLY A 220 5.88 14.46 -5.40
C GLY A 220 6.96 14.45 -4.32
N ASN A 221 8.12 13.84 -4.65
CA ASN A 221 9.25 13.67 -3.72
C ASN A 221 10.06 14.97 -3.56
N HIS A 222 10.82 15.32 -4.60
CA HIS A 222 11.69 16.50 -4.59
C HIS A 222 10.98 17.73 -5.17
N GLY A 223 10.03 17.53 -6.09
CA GLY A 223 9.14 18.60 -6.58
C GLY A 223 8.12 19.07 -5.55
N ALA A 224 7.74 18.22 -4.57
CA ALA A 224 6.90 18.52 -3.40
C ALA A 224 5.92 19.70 -3.58
N ALA A 225 5.11 19.65 -4.64
CA ALA A 225 4.18 20.71 -5.03
C ALA A 225 2.77 20.16 -4.89
N PRO A 226 1.81 20.92 -4.32
CA PRO A 226 0.41 20.56 -4.39
C PRO A 226 0.02 20.26 -5.84
N PRO A 227 -0.61 19.11 -6.13
CA PRO A 227 -1.09 18.87 -7.49
C PRO A 227 -2.04 20.01 -7.87
N GLY A 228 -1.81 20.63 -9.02
CA GLY A 228 -2.74 21.61 -9.57
C GLY A 228 -4.10 20.95 -9.82
N LEU A 229 -5.17 21.76 -9.97
CA LEU A 229 -6.54 21.28 -10.16
C LEU A 229 -6.66 20.26 -11.31
N ALA A 230 -5.94 20.49 -12.42
CA ALA A 230 -5.90 19.57 -13.57
C ALA A 230 -5.10 18.27 -13.35
N SER A 231 -4.31 18.17 -12.27
CA SER A 231 -3.42 17.04 -11.97
C SER A 231 -3.98 16.10 -10.89
N ILE A 232 -5.09 16.45 -10.24
CA ILE A 232 -5.69 15.62 -9.19
C ILE A 232 -6.13 14.24 -9.73
N SER A 233 -6.74 14.22 -10.92
CA SER A 233 -7.13 12.98 -11.61
C SER A 233 -5.92 12.10 -11.96
N ALA A 234 -4.82 12.73 -12.37
CA ALA A 234 -3.57 12.04 -12.68
C ALA A 234 -2.97 11.41 -11.43
N ALA A 235 -2.93 12.14 -10.32
CA ALA A 235 -2.41 11.66 -9.04
C ALA A 235 -3.21 10.47 -8.50
N CYS A 236 -4.54 10.54 -8.52
CA CYS A 236 -5.37 9.41 -8.08
C CYS A 236 -5.29 8.22 -9.05
N GLY A 237 -5.24 8.50 -10.35
CA GLY A 237 -5.28 7.50 -11.42
C GLY A 237 -3.98 6.73 -11.66
N GLU A 238 -2.87 7.12 -11.03
CA GLU A 238 -1.64 6.31 -11.02
C GLU A 238 -1.89 4.94 -10.35
N CYS A 239 -2.75 4.89 -9.33
CA CYS A 239 -3.19 3.65 -8.69
C CYS A 239 -4.64 3.28 -9.06
N HIS A 240 -5.55 4.25 -9.14
CA HIS A 240 -6.97 4.03 -9.44
C HIS A 240 -7.29 4.19 -10.93
N GLY A 241 -6.49 3.57 -11.79
CA GLY A 241 -6.57 3.72 -13.25
C GLY A 241 -7.96 3.40 -13.83
N LEU A 242 -8.61 2.32 -13.37
CA LEU A 242 -9.95 1.96 -13.82
C LEU A 242 -10.99 3.05 -13.49
N ASN A 243 -10.95 3.59 -12.27
CA ASN A 243 -11.88 4.62 -11.82
C ASN A 243 -11.66 5.91 -12.61
N ARG A 244 -10.39 6.29 -12.84
CA ARG A 244 -10.04 7.44 -13.70
C ARG A 244 -10.58 7.24 -15.11
N ASP A 245 -10.38 6.08 -15.70
CA ASP A 245 -10.79 5.82 -17.09
C ASP A 245 -12.32 5.80 -17.25
N LEU A 246 -13.05 5.29 -16.25
CA LEU A 246 -14.51 5.39 -16.20
C LEU A 246 -14.98 6.83 -16.03
N PHE A 247 -14.37 7.58 -15.10
CA PHE A 247 -14.68 8.99 -14.86
C PHE A 247 -14.45 9.84 -16.12
N ASN A 248 -13.32 9.65 -16.81
CA ASN A 248 -12.97 10.38 -18.02
C ASN A 248 -13.95 10.16 -19.18
N LYS A 249 -14.64 9.02 -19.20
CA LYS A 249 -15.68 8.70 -20.19
C LYS A 249 -17.09 9.10 -19.73
N SER A 250 -17.22 9.64 -18.51
CA SER A 250 -18.51 9.94 -17.90
C SER A 250 -19.07 11.29 -18.36
N PRO A 251 -20.38 11.53 -18.15
CA PRO A 251 -21.00 12.83 -18.39
C PRO A 251 -20.43 13.98 -17.55
N HIS A 252 -19.75 13.68 -16.42
CA HIS A 252 -19.18 14.70 -15.54
C HIS A 252 -17.85 15.26 -16.04
N LYS A 253 -17.11 14.53 -16.88
CA LYS A 253 -15.74 14.90 -17.25
C LYS A 253 -15.65 16.29 -17.87
N LYS A 254 -16.37 16.51 -18.97
CA LYS A 254 -16.30 17.75 -19.73
C LYS A 254 -16.80 18.97 -18.92
N PRO A 255 -17.98 18.94 -18.26
CA PRO A 255 -18.42 20.06 -17.44
C PRO A 255 -17.45 20.40 -16.30
N TRP A 256 -16.86 19.40 -15.65
CA TRP A 256 -15.94 19.64 -14.54
C TRP A 256 -14.61 20.26 -14.99
N GLU A 257 -14.10 19.86 -16.17
CA GLU A 257 -12.95 20.52 -16.78
C GLU A 257 -13.25 21.99 -17.12
N GLU A 258 -14.41 22.26 -17.73
CA GLU A 258 -14.84 23.62 -18.10
C GLU A 258 -15.02 24.52 -16.86
N MET A 259 -15.48 23.96 -15.74
CA MET A 259 -15.64 24.66 -14.46
C MET A 259 -14.36 24.69 -13.59
N GLY A 260 -13.29 24.01 -13.99
CA GLY A 260 -12.05 23.91 -13.20
C GLY A 260 -12.24 23.21 -11.85
N LEU A 261 -13.17 22.26 -11.74
CA LEU A 261 -13.48 21.57 -10.50
C LEU A 261 -12.48 20.43 -10.20
N PRO A 262 -12.07 20.23 -8.94
CA PRO A 262 -11.10 19.20 -8.52
C PRO A 262 -11.64 17.76 -8.53
N GLU A 263 -12.08 17.28 -9.70
CA GLU A 263 -12.58 15.93 -10.02
C GLU A 263 -12.88 15.00 -8.83
N CYS A 264 -12.02 14.00 -8.58
CA CYS A 264 -12.25 12.95 -7.59
C CYS A 264 -12.48 13.49 -6.16
N VAL A 265 -11.86 14.63 -5.83
CA VAL A 265 -11.90 15.26 -4.51
C VAL A 265 -13.28 15.83 -4.20
N GLN A 266 -14.11 16.10 -5.22
CA GLN A 266 -15.46 16.60 -5.01
C GLN A 266 -16.37 15.64 -4.25
N CYS A 267 -16.14 14.33 -4.40
CA CYS A 267 -16.88 13.31 -3.66
C CYS A 267 -16.03 12.68 -2.57
N HIS A 268 -14.76 12.37 -2.84
CA HIS A 268 -13.94 11.56 -1.93
C HIS A 268 -13.12 12.37 -0.92
N GLY A 269 -13.05 13.69 -1.08
CA GLY A 269 -12.15 14.55 -0.29
C GLY A 269 -10.69 14.44 -0.74
N GLN A 270 -9.84 15.27 -0.14
CA GLN A 270 -8.42 15.40 -0.50
C GLN A 270 -7.48 14.62 0.43
N HIS A 271 -7.40 15.04 1.69
CA HIS A 271 -6.55 14.42 2.72
C HIS A 271 -7.33 13.45 3.61
N LEU A 272 -8.65 13.65 3.76
CA LEU A 272 -9.54 12.75 4.50
C LEU A 272 -10.33 11.86 3.51
N VAL A 273 -9.62 10.96 2.83
CA VAL A 273 -10.27 9.99 1.93
C VAL A 273 -10.78 8.82 2.76
N LEU A 274 -12.09 8.73 2.96
CA LEU A 274 -12.70 7.66 3.74
C LEU A 274 -12.90 6.39 2.91
N SER A 275 -13.04 5.25 3.59
CA SER A 275 -13.43 4.01 2.93
C SER A 275 -14.82 4.18 2.30
N PRO A 276 -15.00 3.89 1.01
CA PRO A 276 -16.27 4.07 0.34
C PRO A 276 -17.30 3.06 0.85
N ASN A 277 -18.57 3.48 0.88
CA ASN A 277 -19.69 2.62 1.23
C ASN A 277 -20.88 2.84 0.27
N ASP A 278 -21.85 1.95 0.31
CA ASP A 278 -22.99 2.01 -0.62
C ASP A 278 -23.93 3.19 -0.27
N GLU A 279 -23.91 3.71 0.96
CA GLU A 279 -24.78 4.81 1.40
C GLU A 279 -24.40 6.16 0.76
N GLN A 280 -23.15 6.28 0.28
CA GLN A 280 -22.63 7.45 -0.43
C GLN A 280 -23.17 7.61 -1.85
N ILE A 281 -23.84 6.59 -2.40
CA ILE A 281 -24.44 6.62 -3.73
C ILE A 281 -25.97 6.60 -3.64
N GLY A 282 -26.64 7.13 -4.67
CA GLY A 282 -28.10 7.20 -4.71
C GLY A 282 -28.65 8.56 -4.33
N THR A 283 -29.73 8.56 -3.55
CA THR A 283 -30.48 9.78 -3.19
C THR A 283 -30.74 9.90 -1.69
N GLY A 284 -30.07 9.06 -0.90
CA GLY A 284 -30.11 9.14 0.56
C GLY A 284 -29.33 10.36 1.08
N LYS A 285 -29.55 10.68 2.37
CA LYS A 285 -28.94 11.83 3.05
C LYS A 285 -27.40 11.89 2.96
N ASP A 286 -26.74 10.74 2.89
CA ASP A 286 -25.27 10.62 2.90
C ASP A 286 -24.71 10.58 1.48
N SER A 287 -25.56 10.72 0.45
CA SER A 287 -25.12 10.60 -0.93
C SER A 287 -24.43 11.86 -1.46
N TYR A 288 -23.35 11.66 -2.21
CA TYR A 288 -22.67 12.74 -2.92
C TYR A 288 -23.48 13.28 -4.10
N CYS A 289 -24.37 12.48 -4.69
CA CYS A 289 -25.09 12.85 -5.91
C CYS A 289 -26.05 14.02 -5.66
N ILE A 290 -26.74 14.02 -4.52
CA ILE A 290 -27.76 15.01 -4.16
C ILE A 290 -27.19 16.35 -3.71
N GLN A 291 -25.87 16.47 -3.58
CA GLN A 291 -25.21 17.74 -3.31
C GLN A 291 -25.31 18.69 -4.50
N CYS A 292 -25.48 18.14 -5.71
CA CYS A 292 -25.62 18.89 -6.95
C CYS A 292 -26.90 18.55 -7.73
N HIS A 293 -27.48 17.36 -7.55
CA HIS A 293 -28.66 16.93 -8.29
C HIS A 293 -29.92 16.91 -7.45
N SER A 294 -30.92 17.71 -7.86
CA SER A 294 -32.21 17.79 -7.19
C SER A 294 -33.23 16.80 -7.75
N GLU A 295 -34.28 16.52 -6.97
CA GLU A 295 -35.40 15.68 -7.41
C GLU A 295 -36.02 16.23 -8.71
N GLY A 296 -36.27 15.34 -9.67
CA GLY A 296 -36.74 15.70 -11.01
C GLY A 296 -35.64 15.86 -12.06
N GLU A 297 -34.37 15.96 -11.66
CA GLU A 297 -33.24 15.98 -12.59
C GLU A 297 -32.86 14.59 -13.12
N ALA A 298 -32.21 14.57 -14.28
CA ALA A 298 -31.68 13.33 -14.85
C ALA A 298 -30.61 12.69 -13.95
N GLY A 299 -29.73 13.49 -13.35
CA GLY A 299 -28.68 13.01 -12.45
C GLY A 299 -29.24 12.36 -11.19
N TYR A 300 -30.29 12.94 -10.60
CA TYR A 300 -30.97 12.37 -9.43
C TYR A 300 -31.60 11.00 -9.75
N ARG A 301 -32.30 10.89 -10.90
CA ARG A 301 -32.85 9.60 -11.36
C ARG A 301 -31.76 8.57 -11.63
N ALA A 302 -30.65 8.98 -12.25
CA ALA A 302 -29.53 8.09 -12.53
C ALA A 302 -28.91 7.55 -11.24
N ALA A 303 -28.71 8.41 -10.24
CA ALA A 303 -28.20 8.00 -8.93
C ALA A 303 -29.13 6.98 -8.25
N ALA A 304 -30.44 7.25 -8.23
CA ALA A 304 -31.43 6.34 -7.66
C ALA A 304 -31.41 4.96 -8.34
N GLN A 305 -31.31 4.92 -9.68
CA GLN A 305 -31.22 3.68 -10.44
C GLN A 305 -29.95 2.89 -10.11
N ILE A 306 -28.79 3.56 -10.06
CA ILE A 306 -27.51 2.93 -9.70
C ILE A 306 -27.60 2.29 -8.31
N LYS A 307 -28.12 3.03 -7.32
CA LYS A 307 -28.30 2.52 -5.95
C LYS A 307 -29.23 1.31 -5.92
N SER A 308 -30.36 1.39 -6.61
CA SER A 308 -31.34 0.30 -6.68
C SER A 308 -30.74 -0.97 -7.27
N SER A 309 -29.94 -0.86 -8.33
CA SER A 309 -29.25 -2.02 -8.95
C SER A 309 -28.28 -2.69 -7.98
N ILE A 310 -27.46 -1.90 -7.28
CA ILE A 310 -26.48 -2.41 -6.30
C ILE A 310 -27.18 -3.04 -5.09
N ASP A 311 -28.20 -2.39 -4.54
CA ASP A 311 -28.95 -2.89 -3.38
C ASP A 311 -29.69 -4.19 -3.69
N SER A 312 -30.32 -4.28 -4.87
CA SER A 312 -31.01 -5.50 -5.32
C SER A 312 -30.04 -6.68 -5.38
N LEU A 313 -28.88 -6.49 -6.02
CA LEU A 313 -27.85 -7.53 -6.10
C LEU A 313 -27.33 -7.91 -4.70
N LYS A 314 -26.98 -6.92 -3.87
CA LYS A 314 -26.49 -7.15 -2.50
C LYS A 314 -27.49 -7.94 -1.64
N MET A 315 -28.77 -7.59 -1.70
CA MET A 315 -29.82 -8.33 -0.98
C MET A 315 -29.94 -9.77 -1.48
N LYS A 316 -29.88 -10.00 -2.80
CA LYS A 316 -29.97 -11.34 -3.39
C LYS A 316 -28.77 -12.21 -3.03
N ILE A 317 -27.55 -11.66 -3.06
CA ILE A 317 -26.34 -12.33 -2.60
C ILE A 317 -26.47 -12.74 -1.13
N THR A 318 -26.91 -11.82 -0.27
CA THR A 318 -27.05 -12.07 1.17
C THR A 318 -28.05 -13.22 1.43
N ARG A 319 -29.22 -13.18 0.79
CA ARG A 319 -30.23 -14.25 0.92
C ARG A 319 -29.74 -15.59 0.39
N ALA A 320 -29.01 -15.60 -0.72
CA ALA A 320 -28.43 -16.83 -1.27
C ALA A 320 -27.35 -17.40 -0.33
N ALA A 321 -26.50 -16.56 0.25
CA ALA A 321 -25.50 -16.97 1.23
C ALA A 321 -26.14 -17.62 2.47
N GLU A 322 -27.17 -16.99 3.03
CA GLU A 322 -27.92 -17.53 4.18
C GLU A 322 -28.58 -18.88 3.85
N ALA A 323 -29.15 -19.02 2.66
CA ALA A 323 -29.78 -20.27 2.21
C ALA A 323 -28.74 -21.40 2.04
N LEU A 324 -27.56 -21.10 1.48
CA LEU A 324 -26.48 -22.07 1.35
C LEU A 324 -25.92 -22.49 2.71
N GLU A 325 -25.78 -21.56 3.66
CA GLU A 325 -25.33 -21.88 5.01
C GLU A 325 -26.32 -22.83 5.72
N GLN A 326 -27.63 -22.65 5.53
CA GLN A 326 -28.64 -23.57 6.04
C GLN A 326 -28.58 -24.95 5.37
N ALA A 327 -28.36 -24.99 4.05
CA ALA A 327 -28.23 -26.25 3.31
C ALA A 327 -26.97 -27.04 3.74
N GLU A 328 -25.85 -26.35 3.95
CA GLU A 328 -24.60 -26.94 4.45
C GLU A 328 -24.77 -27.59 5.83
N LYS A 329 -25.49 -26.91 6.76
CA LYS A 329 -25.83 -27.45 8.08
C LYS A 329 -26.66 -28.74 8.01
N LEU A 330 -27.40 -28.94 6.93
CA LEU A 330 -28.20 -30.14 6.68
C LEU A 330 -27.41 -31.24 5.92
N GLY A 331 -26.12 -31.02 5.66
CA GLY A 331 -25.25 -31.97 4.96
C GLY A 331 -25.44 -32.00 3.45
N VAL A 332 -26.00 -30.93 2.85
CA VAL A 332 -26.04 -30.76 1.39
C VAL A 332 -24.66 -30.40 0.88
N ASP A 333 -24.19 -31.09 -0.16
CA ASP A 333 -23.04 -30.64 -0.95
C ASP A 333 -23.42 -29.39 -1.76
N ILE A 334 -22.69 -28.30 -1.53
CA ILE A 334 -22.96 -26.95 -2.05
C ILE A 334 -21.74 -26.32 -2.74
N ASP A 335 -20.70 -27.08 -3.07
CA ASP A 335 -19.44 -26.52 -3.57
C ASP A 335 -19.63 -25.67 -4.85
N ASP A 336 -20.38 -26.19 -5.82
CA ASP A 336 -20.71 -25.48 -7.07
C ASP A 336 -21.48 -24.17 -6.79
N ALA A 337 -22.47 -24.25 -5.89
CA ALA A 337 -23.32 -23.11 -5.54
C ALA A 337 -22.54 -22.02 -4.78
N ARG A 338 -21.55 -22.43 -3.97
CA ARG A 338 -20.64 -21.52 -3.28
C ARG A 338 -19.70 -20.82 -4.26
N PHE A 339 -19.21 -21.54 -5.28
CA PHE A 339 -18.40 -20.94 -6.34
C PHE A 339 -19.18 -19.88 -7.12
N GLU A 340 -20.41 -20.19 -7.57
CA GLU A 340 -21.27 -19.24 -8.27
C GLU A 340 -21.64 -18.02 -7.41
N LEU A 341 -21.89 -18.22 -6.11
CA LEU A 341 -22.09 -17.11 -5.17
C LEU A 341 -20.86 -16.21 -5.05
N GLY A 342 -19.66 -16.80 -5.09
CA GLY A 342 -18.39 -16.08 -5.16
C GLY A 342 -18.28 -15.22 -6.42
N GLU A 343 -18.65 -15.77 -7.59
CA GLU A 343 -18.68 -15.01 -8.83
C GLU A 343 -19.68 -13.84 -8.79
N ALA A 344 -20.86 -14.05 -8.22
CA ALA A 344 -21.84 -12.98 -8.05
C ALA A 344 -21.34 -11.87 -7.09
N SER A 345 -20.62 -12.26 -6.04
CA SER A 345 -19.97 -11.33 -5.11
C SER A 345 -18.86 -10.51 -5.77
N ASN A 346 -18.10 -11.13 -6.68
CA ASN A 346 -17.14 -10.41 -7.53
C ASN A 346 -17.86 -9.42 -8.46
N GLY A 347 -18.99 -9.83 -9.04
CA GLY A 347 -19.83 -8.95 -9.85
C GLY A 347 -20.37 -7.75 -9.09
N LEU A 348 -20.71 -7.90 -7.80
CA LEU A 348 -21.07 -6.76 -6.94
C LEU A 348 -19.89 -5.79 -6.76
N THR A 349 -18.68 -6.32 -6.55
CA THR A 349 -17.46 -5.50 -6.47
C THR A 349 -17.19 -4.77 -7.78
N GLU A 350 -17.36 -5.44 -8.91
CA GLU A 350 -17.25 -4.81 -10.22
C GLU A 350 -18.30 -3.72 -10.41
N ALA A 351 -19.58 -3.98 -10.08
CA ALA A 351 -20.66 -3.01 -10.18
C ALA A 351 -20.38 -1.73 -9.38
N ARG A 352 -19.82 -1.86 -8.17
CA ARG A 352 -19.37 -0.72 -7.34
C ARG A 352 -18.29 0.10 -8.03
N ASN A 353 -17.34 -0.53 -8.72
CA ASN A 353 -16.33 0.20 -9.50
C ASN A 353 -16.98 0.94 -10.68
N LYS A 354 -17.93 0.30 -11.38
CA LYS A 354 -18.63 0.88 -12.53
C LYS A 354 -19.47 2.11 -12.19
N VAL A 355 -19.76 2.40 -10.92
CA VAL A 355 -20.42 3.64 -10.48
C VAL A 355 -19.69 4.88 -11.01
N HIS A 356 -18.36 4.84 -11.14
CA HIS A 356 -17.55 5.94 -11.66
C HIS A 356 -17.81 6.28 -13.14
N SER A 357 -18.60 5.47 -13.86
CA SER A 357 -19.11 5.83 -15.19
C SER A 357 -20.27 6.83 -15.15
N PHE A 358 -20.93 6.95 -13.98
CA PHE A 358 -22.16 7.72 -13.75
C PHE A 358 -23.28 7.40 -14.75
N THR A 359 -23.27 6.18 -15.29
CA THR A 359 -24.20 5.74 -16.33
C THR A 359 -24.95 4.51 -15.81
N PRO A 360 -26.26 4.61 -15.51
CA PRO A 360 -27.02 3.51 -14.92
C PRO A 360 -26.98 2.21 -15.73
N ALA A 361 -27.00 2.31 -17.07
CA ALA A 361 -26.96 1.15 -17.95
C ALA A 361 -25.70 0.29 -17.75
N ILE A 362 -24.54 0.90 -17.53
CA ILE A 362 -23.26 0.18 -17.34
C ILE A 362 -23.27 -0.58 -16.02
N VAL A 363 -23.84 -0.01 -14.96
CA VAL A 363 -23.98 -0.68 -13.66
C VAL A 363 -25.06 -1.78 -13.75
N ALA A 364 -26.15 -1.51 -14.45
CA ALA A 364 -27.26 -2.45 -14.65
C ALA A 364 -26.81 -3.70 -15.41
N GLU A 365 -25.93 -3.57 -16.40
CA GLU A 365 -25.37 -4.69 -17.17
C GLU A 365 -24.68 -5.71 -16.26
N VAL A 366 -23.71 -5.25 -15.45
CA VAL A 366 -22.95 -6.12 -14.53
C VAL A 366 -23.86 -6.70 -13.44
N THR A 367 -24.75 -5.88 -12.88
CA THR A 367 -25.65 -6.35 -11.81
C THR A 367 -26.67 -7.36 -12.32
N SER A 368 -27.21 -7.19 -13.52
CA SER A 368 -28.17 -8.14 -14.12
C SER A 368 -27.50 -9.47 -14.46
N ALA A 369 -26.29 -9.45 -15.01
CA ALA A 369 -25.51 -10.66 -15.26
C ALA A 369 -25.22 -11.43 -13.95
N SER A 370 -24.91 -10.71 -12.86
CA SER A 370 -24.66 -11.30 -11.55
C SER A 370 -25.93 -11.84 -10.88
N LEU A 371 -27.06 -11.16 -11.07
CA LEU A 371 -28.37 -11.61 -10.58
C LEU A 371 -28.79 -12.94 -11.22
N ALA A 372 -28.56 -13.11 -12.53
CA ALA A 372 -28.84 -14.36 -13.22
C ALA A 372 -28.05 -15.55 -12.64
N LYS A 373 -26.78 -15.33 -12.24
CA LYS A 373 -25.99 -16.36 -11.53
C LYS A 373 -26.60 -16.73 -10.18
N ILE A 374 -27.10 -15.75 -9.42
CA ILE A 374 -27.71 -16.00 -8.10
C ILE A 374 -29.01 -16.79 -8.21
N GLU A 375 -29.81 -16.55 -9.25
CA GLU A 375 -31.06 -17.28 -9.46
C GLU A 375 -30.81 -18.80 -9.63
N ASN A 376 -29.70 -19.16 -10.31
CA ASN A 376 -29.25 -20.55 -10.41
C ASN A 376 -28.86 -21.11 -9.04
N VAL A 377 -28.08 -20.37 -8.25
CA VAL A 377 -27.67 -20.76 -6.89
C VAL A 377 -28.88 -21.06 -6.00
N GLN A 378 -29.90 -20.19 -6.02
CA GLN A 378 -31.12 -20.37 -5.23
C GLN A 378 -31.87 -21.63 -5.66
N THR A 379 -32.02 -21.83 -6.98
CA THR A 379 -32.70 -22.99 -7.54
C THR A 379 -31.98 -24.30 -7.21
N VAL A 380 -30.64 -24.33 -7.31
CA VAL A 380 -29.82 -25.50 -6.96
C VAL A 380 -29.92 -25.80 -5.46
N GLY A 381 -29.81 -24.80 -4.60
CA GLY A 381 -29.95 -24.95 -3.16
C GLY A 381 -31.30 -25.55 -2.75
N GLU A 382 -32.40 -24.99 -3.27
CA GLU A 382 -33.75 -25.49 -2.99
C GLU A 382 -34.00 -26.91 -3.51
N ASN A 383 -33.54 -27.21 -4.73
CA ASN A 383 -33.70 -28.54 -5.31
C ASN A 383 -32.88 -29.60 -4.56
N ARG A 384 -31.65 -29.28 -4.15
CA ARG A 384 -30.84 -30.21 -3.35
C ARG A 384 -31.42 -30.43 -1.95
N LEU A 385 -32.01 -29.40 -1.33
CA LEU A 385 -32.76 -29.53 -0.07
C LEU A 385 -33.99 -30.45 -0.21
N LYS A 386 -34.78 -30.30 -1.28
CA LYS A 386 -35.91 -31.22 -1.57
C LYS A 386 -35.41 -32.64 -1.82
N GLY A 387 -34.28 -32.80 -2.50
CA GLY A 387 -33.62 -34.07 -2.72
C GLY A 387 -33.20 -34.78 -1.43
N LEU A 388 -32.71 -34.05 -0.42
CA LEU A 388 -32.41 -34.60 0.90
C LEU A 388 -33.67 -35.17 1.58
N TRP A 389 -34.77 -34.42 1.61
CA TRP A 389 -36.04 -34.89 2.17
C TRP A 389 -36.52 -36.17 1.49
N HIS A 390 -36.41 -36.23 0.16
CA HIS A 390 -36.78 -37.42 -0.60
C HIS A 390 -35.89 -38.62 -0.25
N ARG A 391 -34.57 -38.43 -0.12
CA ARG A 391 -33.63 -39.48 0.30
C ARG A 391 -33.90 -39.97 1.71
N GLN A 392 -34.18 -39.08 2.64
CA GLN A 392 -34.51 -39.42 4.04
C GLN A 392 -35.81 -40.22 4.11
N LEU A 393 -36.87 -39.80 3.41
CA LEU A 393 -38.14 -40.54 3.33
C LEU A 393 -37.95 -41.91 2.67
N GLY A 394 -37.16 -41.98 1.59
CA GLY A 394 -36.83 -43.24 0.92
C GLY A 394 -36.05 -44.21 1.82
N LEU A 395 -35.08 -43.71 2.58
CA LEU A 395 -34.34 -44.48 3.59
C LEU A 395 -35.24 -44.99 4.71
N LEU A 396 -36.18 -44.17 5.17
CA LEU A 396 -37.12 -44.54 6.22
C LEU A 396 -38.08 -45.64 5.72
N PHE A 397 -38.62 -45.48 4.51
CA PHE A 397 -39.47 -46.47 3.87
C PHE A 397 -38.76 -47.79 3.60
N SER A 398 -37.53 -47.75 3.05
CA SER A 398 -36.74 -48.96 2.82
C SER A 398 -36.38 -49.65 4.14
N SER A 399 -36.04 -48.90 5.19
CA SER A 399 -35.78 -49.43 6.53
C SER A 399 -37.00 -50.14 7.12
N ILE A 400 -38.22 -49.59 6.95
CA ILE A 400 -39.46 -50.24 7.37
C ILE A 400 -39.67 -51.56 6.64
N ILE A 401 -39.48 -51.59 5.31
CA ILE A 401 -39.61 -52.82 4.53
C ILE A 401 -38.59 -53.87 4.98
N ILE A 402 -37.32 -53.47 5.16
CA ILE A 402 -36.26 -54.36 5.62
C ILE A 402 -36.58 -54.93 6.99
N LEU A 403 -37.03 -54.10 7.95
CA LEU A 403 -37.42 -54.53 9.29
C LEU A 403 -38.62 -55.50 9.25
N LEU A 404 -39.58 -55.26 8.37
CA LEU A 404 -40.74 -56.11 8.19
C LEU A 404 -40.35 -57.48 7.61
N LEU A 405 -39.50 -57.51 6.58
CA LEU A 405 -38.95 -58.74 6.01
C LEU A 405 -38.09 -59.50 7.04
N ALA A 406 -37.23 -58.82 7.78
CA ALA A 406 -36.43 -59.41 8.84
C ALA A 406 -37.31 -60.02 9.95
N SER A 407 -38.39 -59.33 10.33
CA SER A 407 -39.36 -59.82 11.31
C SER A 407 -40.11 -61.06 10.82
N LEU A 408 -40.55 -61.06 9.55
CA LEU A 408 -41.19 -62.23 8.93
C LEU A 408 -40.25 -63.43 8.85
N LEU A 409 -38.99 -63.21 8.48
CA LEU A 409 -37.96 -64.24 8.48
C LEU A 409 -37.72 -64.79 9.89
N PHE A 410 -37.63 -63.92 10.89
CA PHE A 410 -37.47 -64.33 12.29
C PHE A 410 -38.64 -65.19 12.79
N VAL A 411 -39.88 -64.80 12.50
CA VAL A 411 -41.08 -65.58 12.83
C VAL A 411 -41.08 -66.93 12.10
N LYS A 412 -40.67 -66.95 10.82
CA LYS A 412 -40.57 -68.18 10.04
C LYS A 412 -39.50 -69.13 10.59
N MET A 413 -38.35 -68.61 10.99
CA MET A 413 -37.30 -69.41 11.64
C MET A 413 -37.80 -70.01 12.96
N ARG A 414 -38.44 -69.21 13.82
CA ARG A 414 -39.01 -69.74 15.07
C ARG A 414 -40.09 -70.80 14.88
N THR A 415 -40.95 -70.65 13.87
CA THR A 415 -41.97 -71.67 13.57
C THR A 415 -41.38 -72.95 13.03
N LEU A 416 -40.30 -72.88 12.23
CA LEU A 416 -39.54 -74.05 11.79
C LEU A 416 -38.82 -74.74 12.96
N ASP A 417 -38.21 -74.00 13.87
CA ASP A 417 -37.58 -74.55 15.08
C ASP A 417 -38.60 -75.25 15.99
N LYS A 418 -39.80 -74.67 16.14
CA LYS A 418 -40.90 -75.30 16.89
C LYS A 418 -41.36 -76.60 16.23
N LYS A 419 -41.51 -76.62 14.90
CA LYS A 419 -41.83 -77.85 14.14
C LYS A 419 -40.73 -78.90 14.26
N ARG A 420 -39.46 -78.48 14.28
CA ARG A 420 -38.31 -79.38 14.39
C ARG A 420 -38.21 -80.02 15.77
N LYS A 421 -38.48 -79.26 16.85
CA LYS A 421 -38.61 -79.77 18.22
C LYS A 421 -39.79 -80.73 18.40
N ASN A 422 -40.96 -80.42 17.83
CA ASN A 422 -42.11 -81.33 17.90
C ASN A 422 -41.89 -82.65 17.13
N LYS A 423 -41.05 -82.64 16.09
CA LYS A 423 -40.69 -83.84 15.31
C LYS A 423 -39.62 -84.72 15.96
N THR A 424 -39.03 -84.28 17.08
CA THR A 424 -38.04 -85.04 17.87
C THR A 424 -38.63 -85.60 19.18
N GLN A 425 -39.90 -85.30 19.49
CA GLN A 425 -40.62 -85.79 20.68
C GLN A 425 -41.70 -86.83 20.36
N ASN A 426 -41.95 -87.11 19.08
CA ASN A 426 -42.64 -88.30 18.57
C ASN A 426 -41.60 -89.20 17.92
#